data_AF-A0A7W6STG5-F1
#
_entry.id   AF-A0A7W6STG5-F1
#
_cell.length_a   1.000
_cell.length_b   1.000
_cell.length_c   1.000
_cell.angle_alpha   90.00
_cell.angle_beta   90.00
_cell.angle_gamma   90.00
#
_symmetry.space_group_name_H-M   'P 1'
#
loop_
_entity.id
_entity.type
_entity.pdbx_description
1 polymer ?
#
loop_
_entity_poly.entity_id
_entity_poly.type
_entity_poly.pdbx_seq_one_letter_code
_entity_poly.pdbx_strand_id
1 'polypeptide(L)'
;MWLKSLIVASALQVSVVAANAAGPFGSVNVGNWIGGAFSNDETGAFSHCAATTPYANGVILVVGYNAAGTWSLAFASPSYRFKQGENAAIDVIFDGQEQARLFATANQPNMLTAVMPANVVRTFQKASLMVATSGRTVLNFDLTSTGPVIAALSNCVTKVKADGLNKAGDFTKGAAKPAATAEKQASPPASGKPARAKSGTGFVVSANGHIVTNNHVIDGCVGDIKGNLTGEASMVLRVVSSDANNDLALLQAPSTTPFKEFARIRDRSIRSGDAVIAIGFPFHGLLSSDFTVTTGIVSSLSGMRNDSRFLQISAPIQPGNSGGPLFDTTGQVVGVVTSKIPALRIAAATGNIPENINFAIKTGVLRDFLDNSVVPYQTAEPKNELKTTDIAGNARPYTMLISCNATEQADAKR
;
A
#
# COMPACT_ATOMS: atom_id res chain seq x y z
N MET A 1 -48.34 29.77 43.80
CA MET A 1 -47.43 29.95 42.65
C MET A 1 -46.28 28.95 42.76
N TRP A 2 -46.47 27.72 42.29
CA TRP A 2 -45.41 26.70 42.27
C TRP A 2 -45.56 25.82 41.03
N LEU A 3 -44.42 25.36 40.50
CA LEU A 3 -44.16 24.46 39.35
C LEU A 3 -44.14 25.11 37.97
N LYS A 4 -43.23 24.80 37.04
CA LYS A 4 -41.97 24.02 36.97
C LYS A 4 -41.45 24.24 35.52
N SER A 5 -40.14 24.34 35.36
CA SER A 5 -39.44 24.38 34.07
C SER A 5 -39.69 23.13 33.22
N LEU A 6 -39.72 23.29 31.89
CA LEU A 6 -39.42 22.23 30.92
C LEU A 6 -38.79 22.85 29.67
N ILE A 7 -37.48 22.66 29.54
CA ILE A 7 -36.71 22.92 28.32
C ILE A 7 -36.98 21.75 27.37
N VAL A 8 -37.57 22.04 26.21
CA VAL A 8 -37.75 21.07 25.12
C VAL A 8 -36.44 20.99 24.34
N ALA A 9 -35.65 19.95 24.59
CA ALA A 9 -34.57 19.55 23.70
C ALA A 9 -35.12 18.52 22.71
N SER A 10 -35.39 18.96 21.48
CA SER A 10 -35.74 18.07 20.37
C SER A 10 -34.55 17.19 20.01
N ALA A 11 -34.56 15.94 20.48
CA ALA A 11 -33.71 14.89 19.95
C ALA A 11 -34.25 14.46 18.59
N LEU A 12 -33.58 14.89 17.51
CA LEU A 12 -33.81 14.37 16.17
C LEU A 12 -33.28 12.92 16.13
N GLN A 13 -34.12 11.95 16.52
CA GLN A 13 -33.84 10.54 16.32
C GLN A 13 -34.05 10.21 14.84
N VAL A 14 -32.97 10.20 14.06
CA VAL A 14 -32.96 9.59 12.73
C VAL A 14 -33.06 8.07 12.93
N SER A 15 -34.28 7.58 12.84
CA SER A 15 -34.62 6.16 12.89
C SER A 15 -34.28 5.54 11.54
N VAL A 16 -33.22 4.76 11.44
CA VAL A 16 -32.92 3.99 10.23
C VAL A 16 -33.71 2.68 10.31
N VAL A 17 -34.87 2.65 9.66
CA VAL A 17 -35.72 1.46 9.53
C VAL A 17 -35.02 0.44 8.63
N ALA A 18 -34.95 -0.81 9.09
CA ALA A 18 -34.33 -1.91 8.36
C ALA A 18 -35.20 -2.27 7.14
N ALA A 19 -34.75 -1.90 5.94
CA ALA A 19 -35.45 -2.19 4.69
C ALA A 19 -35.11 -3.59 4.19
N ASN A 20 -36.14 -4.43 3.98
CA ASN A 20 -36.04 -5.60 3.12
C ASN A 20 -35.92 -5.12 1.66
N ALA A 21 -35.16 -5.84 0.84
CA ALA A 21 -34.80 -5.41 -0.50
C ALA A 21 -35.04 -6.51 -1.55
N ALA A 22 -35.88 -6.23 -2.54
CA ALA A 22 -36.20 -7.12 -3.65
C ALA A 22 -35.14 -6.99 -4.76
N GLY A 23 -34.80 -8.13 -5.36
CA GLY A 23 -33.73 -8.27 -6.36
C GLY A 23 -33.06 -9.64 -6.26
N PRO A 24 -31.97 -9.89 -7.00
CA PRO A 24 -31.29 -8.94 -7.87
C PRO A 24 -32.03 -8.68 -9.19
N PHE A 25 -32.09 -7.40 -9.60
CA PHE A 25 -32.41 -6.97 -10.96
C PHE A 25 -31.10 -6.81 -11.75
N GLY A 26 -31.06 -7.34 -12.98
CA GLY A 26 -29.81 -7.45 -13.73
C GLY A 26 -28.80 -8.36 -13.03
N SER A 27 -27.54 -8.34 -13.49
CA SER A 27 -26.53 -9.26 -12.94
C SER A 27 -25.15 -8.62 -12.81
N VAL A 28 -24.50 -8.91 -11.69
CA VAL A 28 -23.05 -8.78 -11.47
C VAL A 28 -22.51 -10.19 -11.30
N ASN A 29 -21.75 -10.68 -12.29
CA ASN A 29 -21.12 -12.01 -12.27
C ASN A 29 -19.62 -11.84 -12.47
N VAL A 30 -18.85 -11.84 -11.40
CA VAL A 30 -17.41 -11.55 -11.42
C VAL A 30 -16.67 -12.59 -10.58
N GLY A 31 -16.06 -13.58 -11.24
CA GLY A 31 -15.47 -14.70 -10.54
C GLY A 31 -16.53 -15.41 -9.68
N ASN A 32 -16.28 -15.55 -8.38
CA ASN A 32 -17.23 -16.14 -7.42
C ASN A 32 -18.27 -15.13 -6.90
N TRP A 33 -18.17 -13.87 -7.30
CA TRP A 33 -19.10 -12.84 -6.87
C TRP A 33 -20.35 -12.83 -7.74
N ILE A 34 -21.49 -12.92 -7.07
CA ILE A 34 -22.81 -12.91 -7.70
C ILE A 34 -23.65 -11.81 -7.05
N GLY A 35 -24.34 -11.02 -7.87
CA GLY A 35 -25.09 -9.87 -7.40
C GLY A 35 -25.93 -9.18 -8.46
N GLY A 36 -26.38 -7.97 -8.14
CA GLY A 36 -27.20 -7.14 -9.02
C GLY A 36 -27.72 -5.91 -8.31
N ALA A 37 -28.72 -5.27 -8.90
CA ALA A 37 -29.41 -4.12 -8.33
C ALA A 37 -30.56 -4.58 -7.43
N PHE A 38 -30.83 -3.83 -6.37
CA PHE A 38 -31.91 -4.09 -5.42
C PHE A 38 -32.79 -2.86 -5.27
N SER A 39 -34.09 -3.08 -5.08
CA SER A 39 -35.05 -2.04 -4.70
C SER A 39 -35.26 -2.02 -3.19
N ASN A 40 -35.95 -1.00 -2.69
CA ASN A 40 -36.52 -1.00 -1.34
C ASN A 40 -37.94 -1.58 -1.43
N ASP A 41 -38.29 -2.54 -0.56
CA ASP A 41 -39.55 -3.29 -0.63
C ASP A 41 -40.80 -2.45 -0.33
N GLU A 42 -40.66 -1.33 0.40
CA GLU A 42 -41.77 -0.46 0.76
C GLU A 42 -42.09 0.56 -0.34
N THR A 43 -41.08 0.95 -1.13
CA THR A 43 -41.20 2.05 -2.10
C THR A 43 -41.05 1.59 -3.55
N GLY A 44 -40.52 0.40 -3.80
CA GLY A 44 -40.13 -0.09 -5.13
C GLY A 44 -38.98 0.68 -5.77
N ALA A 45 -38.43 1.70 -5.09
CA ALA A 45 -37.37 2.55 -5.61
C ALA A 45 -36.01 1.85 -5.54
N PHE A 46 -35.09 2.21 -6.45
CA PHE A 46 -33.73 1.71 -6.42
C PHE A 46 -33.01 2.08 -5.12
N SER A 47 -32.48 1.07 -4.43
CA SER A 47 -31.81 1.26 -3.15
C SER A 47 -30.29 1.18 -3.29
N HIS A 48 -29.80 0.06 -3.82
CA HIS A 48 -28.36 -0.22 -3.92
C HIS A 48 -28.06 -1.32 -4.93
N CYS A 49 -26.80 -1.41 -5.35
CA CYS A 49 -26.25 -2.60 -5.98
C CYS A 49 -25.38 -3.35 -4.98
N ALA A 50 -25.46 -4.67 -4.95
CA ALA A 50 -24.61 -5.49 -4.10
C ALA A 50 -24.14 -6.75 -4.82
N ALA A 51 -22.98 -7.25 -4.41
CA ALA A 51 -22.44 -8.53 -4.82
C ALA A 51 -21.99 -9.32 -3.59
N THR A 52 -22.15 -10.63 -3.66
CA THR A 52 -21.85 -11.55 -2.55
C THR A 52 -20.93 -12.66 -3.01
N THR A 53 -20.10 -13.16 -2.09
CA THR A 53 -19.34 -14.39 -2.31
C THR A 53 -19.24 -15.18 -1.00
N PRO A 54 -19.51 -16.49 -1.00
CA PRO A 54 -19.34 -17.35 0.16
C PRO A 54 -17.86 -17.71 0.38
N TYR A 55 -17.49 -17.95 1.64
CA TYR A 55 -16.16 -18.40 2.06
C TYR A 55 -16.21 -19.68 2.88
N ALA A 56 -15.12 -20.44 2.85
CA ALA A 56 -14.99 -21.72 3.56
C ALA A 56 -15.15 -21.60 5.09
N ASN A 57 -14.96 -20.40 5.64
CA ASN A 57 -15.17 -20.10 7.06
C ASN A 57 -16.67 -19.96 7.45
N GLY A 58 -17.60 -20.22 6.52
CA GLY A 58 -19.04 -20.14 6.75
C GLY A 58 -19.63 -18.74 6.69
N VAL A 59 -18.83 -17.75 6.29
CA VAL A 59 -19.24 -16.35 6.13
C VAL A 59 -19.40 -16.01 4.66
N ILE A 60 -20.44 -15.25 4.35
CA ILE A 60 -20.70 -14.65 3.05
C ILE A 60 -20.30 -13.18 3.17
N LEU A 61 -19.33 -12.76 2.36
CA LEU A 61 -19.04 -11.33 2.23
C LEU A 61 -20.06 -10.70 1.29
N VAL A 62 -20.54 -9.52 1.67
CA VAL A 62 -21.43 -8.69 0.86
C VAL A 62 -20.74 -7.34 0.64
N VAL A 63 -20.61 -6.91 -0.60
CA VAL A 63 -20.10 -5.58 -0.95
C VAL A 63 -21.24 -4.82 -1.60
N GLY A 64 -21.58 -3.66 -1.05
CA GLY A 64 -22.66 -2.82 -1.53
C GLY A 64 -22.18 -1.45 -1.98
N TYR A 65 -22.87 -0.88 -2.96
CA TYR A 65 -22.77 0.51 -3.36
C TYR A 65 -24.18 1.08 -3.54
N ASN A 66 -24.54 2.06 -2.70
CA ASN A 66 -25.91 2.57 -2.65
C ASN A 66 -26.14 3.76 -3.59
N ALA A 67 -27.40 4.14 -3.77
CA ALA A 67 -27.77 5.30 -4.58
C ALA A 67 -27.19 6.63 -4.06
N ALA A 68 -26.79 6.72 -2.79
CA ALA A 68 -26.12 7.91 -2.23
C ALA A 68 -24.60 7.95 -2.50
N GLY A 69 -24.04 6.95 -3.16
CA GLY A 69 -22.60 6.88 -3.42
C GLY A 69 -21.78 6.39 -2.22
N THR A 70 -22.42 5.69 -1.28
CA THR A 70 -21.76 5.11 -0.10
C THR A 70 -21.48 3.63 -0.34
N TRP A 71 -20.25 3.22 -0.04
CA TRP A 71 -19.83 1.83 -0.08
C TRP A 71 -20.08 1.15 1.26
N SER A 72 -20.44 -0.12 1.21
CA SER A 72 -20.61 -0.95 2.40
C SER A 72 -19.96 -2.32 2.25
N LEU A 73 -19.50 -2.85 3.37
CA LEU A 73 -19.01 -4.21 3.53
C LEU A 73 -19.85 -4.87 4.61
N ALA A 74 -20.42 -6.04 4.32
CA ALA A 74 -21.16 -6.83 5.28
C ALA A 74 -20.62 -8.25 5.41
N PHE A 75 -20.79 -8.78 6.61
CA PHE A 75 -20.42 -10.13 7.00
C PHE A 75 -21.71 -10.86 7.37
N ALA A 76 -22.17 -11.76 6.51
CA ALA A 76 -23.39 -12.53 6.72
C ALA A 76 -23.06 -13.99 7.01
N SER A 77 -23.80 -14.63 7.91
CA SER A 77 -23.71 -16.08 8.10
C SER A 77 -25.01 -16.65 8.65
N PRO A 78 -25.50 -17.80 8.16
CA PRO A 78 -26.68 -18.46 8.72
C PRO A 78 -26.55 -18.83 10.19
N SER A 79 -25.34 -18.91 10.74
CA SER A 79 -25.09 -19.19 12.17
C SER A 79 -25.11 -17.94 13.06
N TYR A 80 -25.09 -16.73 12.49
CA TYR A 80 -25.10 -15.49 13.27
C TYR A 80 -26.48 -15.19 13.86
N ARG A 81 -26.50 -14.60 15.06
CA ARG A 81 -27.70 -14.29 15.85
C ARG A 81 -27.55 -12.94 16.56
N PHE A 82 -27.46 -11.87 15.78
CA PHE A 82 -27.37 -10.50 16.28
C PHE A 82 -28.74 -9.93 16.62
N LYS A 83 -28.78 -8.98 17.55
CA LYS A 83 -29.96 -8.14 17.81
C LYS A 83 -29.98 -6.97 16.83
N GLN A 84 -31.17 -6.53 16.44
CA GLN A 84 -31.29 -5.34 15.58
C GLN A 84 -30.66 -4.11 16.27
N GLY A 85 -29.82 -3.39 15.53
CA GLY A 85 -29.09 -2.22 16.05
C GLY A 85 -27.86 -2.57 16.89
N GLU A 86 -27.52 -3.85 17.04
CA GLU A 86 -26.28 -4.26 17.69
C GLU A 86 -25.07 -3.74 16.92
N ASN A 87 -24.11 -3.14 17.62
CA ASN A 87 -22.93 -2.54 17.01
C ASN A 87 -21.69 -3.38 17.33
N ALA A 88 -20.83 -3.55 16.33
CA ALA A 88 -19.56 -4.22 16.45
C ALA A 88 -18.45 -3.39 15.80
N ALA A 89 -17.33 -3.25 16.48
CA ALA A 89 -16.10 -2.81 15.83
C ALA A 89 -15.48 -4.01 15.11
N ILE A 90 -15.25 -3.84 13.81
CA ILE A 90 -14.60 -4.81 12.95
C ILE A 90 -13.31 -4.17 12.44
N ASP A 91 -12.19 -4.68 12.91
CA ASP A 91 -10.88 -4.31 12.35
C ASP A 91 -10.65 -5.16 11.11
N VAL A 92 -10.51 -4.53 9.94
CA VAL A 92 -10.19 -5.20 8.68
C VAL A 92 -8.74 -4.91 8.31
N ILE A 93 -8.00 -5.95 7.93
CA ILE A 93 -6.62 -5.88 7.50
C ILE A 93 -6.52 -6.45 6.10
N PHE A 94 -6.01 -5.64 5.16
CA PHE A 94 -5.82 -6.04 3.78
C PHE A 94 -4.36 -6.33 3.49
N ASP A 95 -4.09 -7.52 2.93
CA ASP A 95 -2.76 -8.02 2.54
C ASP A 95 -1.68 -7.88 3.64
N GLY A 96 -2.10 -7.80 4.90
CA GLY A 96 -1.22 -7.61 6.05
C GLY A 96 -0.58 -6.23 6.18
N GLN A 97 -1.02 -5.21 5.43
CA GLN A 97 -0.38 -3.90 5.37
C GLN A 97 -1.27 -2.74 5.83
N GLU A 98 -2.57 -2.77 5.56
CA GLU A 98 -3.49 -1.67 5.87
C GLU A 98 -4.61 -2.14 6.78
N GLN A 99 -4.71 -1.54 7.97
CA GLN A 99 -5.76 -1.81 8.95
C GLN A 99 -6.76 -0.65 8.96
N ALA A 100 -8.04 -0.94 8.84
CA ALA A 100 -9.12 0.01 9.05
C ALA A 100 -10.09 -0.53 10.10
N ARG A 101 -10.46 0.33 11.06
CA ARG A 101 -11.55 0.02 11.99
C ARG A 101 -12.87 0.45 11.37
N LEU A 102 -13.71 -0.53 11.08
CA LEU A 102 -15.06 -0.33 10.58
C LEU A 102 -16.04 -0.51 11.74
N PHE A 103 -17.00 0.41 11.84
CA PHE A 103 -18.10 0.28 12.79
C PHE A 103 -19.28 -0.33 12.05
N ALA A 104 -19.61 -1.57 12.40
CA ALA A 104 -20.67 -2.33 11.79
C ALA A 104 -21.92 -2.31 12.68
N THR A 105 -23.08 -2.30 12.04
CA THR A 105 -24.37 -2.39 12.71
C THR A 105 -25.15 -3.59 12.15
N ALA A 106 -25.78 -4.35 13.05
CA ALA A 106 -26.64 -5.45 12.70
C ALA A 106 -28.03 -4.94 12.33
N ASN A 107 -28.26 -4.75 11.03
CA ASN A 107 -29.58 -4.41 10.50
C ASN A 107 -30.44 -5.66 10.24
N GLN A 108 -29.83 -6.84 10.25
CA GLN A 108 -30.50 -8.14 10.17
C GLN A 108 -29.89 -9.12 11.19
N PRO A 109 -30.64 -10.14 11.65
CA PRO A 109 -30.17 -11.06 12.70
C PRO A 109 -28.94 -11.88 12.33
N ASN A 110 -28.63 -12.00 11.04
CA ASN A 110 -27.57 -12.85 10.51
C ASN A 110 -26.47 -12.06 9.80
N MET A 111 -26.45 -10.73 9.89
CA MET A 111 -25.54 -9.89 9.12
C MET A 111 -25.11 -8.63 9.88
N LEU A 112 -23.81 -8.34 9.86
CA LEU A 112 -23.23 -7.07 10.29
C LEU A 112 -22.79 -6.27 9.07
N THR A 113 -23.22 -5.01 8.96
CA THR A 113 -22.88 -4.14 7.82
C THR A 113 -22.13 -2.91 8.31
N ALA A 114 -20.99 -2.61 7.71
CA ALA A 114 -20.24 -1.39 7.94
C ALA A 114 -20.13 -0.55 6.67
N VAL A 115 -20.05 0.78 6.85
CA VAL A 115 -19.68 1.69 5.77
C VAL A 115 -18.19 1.55 5.49
N MET A 116 -17.81 1.46 4.21
CA MET A 116 -16.42 1.50 3.78
C MET A 116 -16.03 2.92 3.35
N PRO A 117 -15.12 3.59 4.06
CA PRO A 117 -14.50 4.82 3.59
C PRO A 117 -13.77 4.63 2.27
N ALA A 118 -13.59 5.70 1.49
CA ALA A 118 -13.03 5.61 0.15
C ALA A 118 -11.61 5.00 0.10
N ASN A 119 -10.78 5.17 1.14
CA ASN A 119 -9.50 4.47 1.23
C ASN A 119 -9.69 2.97 1.39
N VAL A 120 -10.58 2.53 2.29
CA VAL A 120 -10.89 1.11 2.50
C VAL A 120 -11.43 0.46 1.24
N VAL A 121 -12.27 1.15 0.47
CA VAL A 121 -12.77 0.66 -0.82
C VAL A 121 -11.62 0.44 -1.81
N ARG A 122 -10.70 1.41 -1.93
CA ARG A 122 -9.53 1.30 -2.82
C ARG A 122 -8.60 0.16 -2.41
N THR A 123 -8.48 -0.08 -1.12
CA THR A 123 -7.68 -1.18 -0.58
C THR A 123 -8.35 -2.51 -0.81
N PHE A 124 -9.63 -2.64 -0.46
CA PHE A 124 -10.46 -3.82 -0.74
C PHE A 124 -10.44 -4.20 -2.24
N GLN A 125 -10.49 -3.19 -3.12
CA GLN A 125 -10.45 -3.35 -4.59
C GLN A 125 -9.19 -4.08 -5.09
N LYS A 126 -8.08 -3.99 -4.36
CA LYS A 126 -6.77 -4.52 -4.78
C LYS A 126 -6.32 -5.70 -3.91
N ALA A 127 -6.98 -5.87 -2.77
CA ALA A 127 -6.59 -6.86 -1.80
C ALA A 127 -6.83 -8.27 -2.31
N SER A 128 -5.87 -9.15 -2.04
CA SER A 128 -5.96 -10.59 -2.30
C SER A 128 -6.28 -11.37 -1.01
N LEU A 129 -6.08 -10.75 0.14
CA LEU A 129 -6.45 -11.28 1.45
C LEU A 129 -7.06 -10.16 2.30
N MET A 130 -8.18 -10.46 2.95
CA MET A 130 -8.70 -9.66 4.05
C MET A 130 -8.79 -10.52 5.30
N VAL A 131 -8.29 -9.99 6.41
CA VAL A 131 -8.53 -10.55 7.74
C VAL A 131 -9.47 -9.59 8.47
N ALA A 132 -10.64 -10.06 8.89
CA ALA A 132 -11.55 -9.29 9.70
C ALA A 132 -11.55 -9.82 11.13
N THR A 133 -11.38 -8.94 12.10
CA THR A 133 -11.37 -9.28 13.53
C THR A 133 -12.41 -8.49 14.30
N SER A 134 -13.15 -9.17 15.17
CA SER A 134 -14.05 -8.52 16.12
C SER A 134 -13.98 -9.24 17.46
N GLY A 135 -13.46 -8.56 18.47
CA GLY A 135 -13.13 -9.19 19.75
C GLY A 135 -12.09 -10.31 19.58
N ARG A 136 -12.48 -11.54 19.91
CA ARG A 136 -11.63 -12.75 19.76
C ARG A 136 -11.83 -13.49 18.44
N THR A 137 -12.83 -13.10 17.66
CA THR A 137 -13.16 -13.74 16.39
C THR A 137 -12.24 -13.23 15.31
N VAL A 138 -11.60 -14.14 14.58
CA VAL A 138 -10.72 -13.85 13.43
C VAL A 138 -11.24 -14.60 12.22
N LEU A 139 -11.51 -13.88 11.14
CA LEU A 139 -12.02 -14.41 9.88
C LEU A 139 -11.07 -14.04 8.75
N ASN A 140 -10.65 -15.05 7.98
CA ASN A 140 -9.79 -14.87 6.81
C ASN A 140 -10.61 -15.00 5.53
N PHE A 141 -10.33 -14.13 4.57
CA PHE A 141 -11.01 -14.06 3.29
C PHE A 141 -9.99 -13.94 2.17
N ASP A 142 -9.83 -15.00 1.38
CA ASP A 142 -9.06 -14.95 0.14
C ASP A 142 -9.85 -14.16 -0.90
N LEU A 143 -9.50 -12.90 -1.04
CA LEU A 143 -10.21 -11.97 -1.91
C LEU A 143 -9.82 -12.23 -3.35
N THR A 144 -10.80 -12.57 -4.17
CA THR A 144 -10.61 -12.73 -5.62
C THR A 144 -11.53 -11.77 -6.36
N SER A 145 -11.03 -11.14 -7.43
CA SER A 145 -11.84 -10.32 -8.33
C SER A 145 -12.57 -9.13 -7.68
N THR A 146 -12.12 -8.66 -6.50
CA THR A 146 -12.70 -7.49 -5.82
C THR A 146 -12.60 -6.23 -6.68
N GLY A 147 -11.53 -6.09 -7.46
CA GLY A 147 -11.34 -5.02 -8.44
C GLY A 147 -12.50 -4.87 -9.43
N PRO A 148 -12.73 -5.88 -10.26
CA PRO A 148 -13.85 -5.87 -11.20
C PRO A 148 -15.23 -5.85 -10.52
N VAL A 149 -15.39 -6.39 -9.30
CA VAL A 149 -16.64 -6.27 -8.52
C VAL A 149 -16.95 -4.82 -8.18
N ILE A 150 -15.98 -4.08 -7.64
CA ILE A 150 -16.14 -2.65 -7.33
C ILE A 150 -16.50 -1.86 -8.61
N ALA A 151 -15.87 -2.17 -9.75
CA ALA A 151 -16.22 -1.54 -11.02
C ALA A 151 -17.65 -1.89 -11.49
N ALA A 152 -18.04 -3.16 -11.40
CA ALA A 152 -19.36 -3.63 -11.80
C ALA A 152 -20.47 -3.03 -10.93
N LEU A 153 -20.26 -2.91 -9.62
CA LEU A 153 -21.20 -2.28 -8.69
C LEU A 153 -21.34 -0.77 -8.93
N SER A 154 -20.23 -0.09 -9.25
CA SER A 154 -20.28 1.31 -9.66
C SER A 154 -21.05 1.49 -10.97
N ASN A 155 -20.80 0.63 -11.97
CA ASN A 155 -21.52 0.65 -13.24
C ASN A 155 -23.02 0.35 -13.05
N CYS A 156 -23.34 -0.59 -12.17
CA CYS A 156 -24.71 -0.94 -11.80
C CYS A 156 -25.46 0.29 -11.26
N VAL A 157 -24.90 0.99 -10.25
CA VAL A 157 -25.53 2.20 -9.71
C VAL A 157 -25.70 3.27 -10.78
N THR A 158 -24.68 3.51 -11.61
CA THR A 158 -24.75 4.52 -12.68
C THR A 158 -25.85 4.19 -13.69
N LYS A 159 -25.89 2.95 -14.20
CA LYS A 159 -26.89 2.53 -15.20
C LYS A 159 -28.29 2.52 -14.63
N VAL A 160 -28.49 1.98 -13.43
CA VAL A 160 -29.84 1.90 -12.84
C VAL A 160 -30.39 3.29 -12.50
N LYS A 161 -29.53 4.24 -12.10
CA LYS A 161 -29.93 5.65 -11.93
C LYS A 161 -30.34 6.32 -13.23
N ALA A 162 -29.67 6.00 -14.34
CA ALA A 162 -29.95 6.60 -15.65
C ALA A 162 -31.17 5.97 -16.33
N ASP A 163 -31.25 4.64 -16.30
CA ASP A 163 -32.14 3.85 -17.16
C ASP A 163 -33.34 3.26 -16.40
N GLY A 164 -33.27 3.19 -15.07
CA GLY A 164 -34.26 2.54 -14.20
C GLY A 164 -34.01 1.05 -13.99
N LEU A 165 -34.58 0.51 -12.89
CA LEU A 165 -34.44 -0.90 -12.49
C LEU A 165 -34.99 -1.90 -13.53
N ASN A 166 -36.04 -1.52 -14.26
CA ASN A 166 -36.68 -2.34 -15.29
C ASN A 166 -35.79 -2.59 -16.52
N LYS A 167 -34.72 -1.81 -16.70
CA LYS A 167 -33.73 -1.97 -17.78
C LYS A 167 -32.39 -2.54 -17.26
N ALA A 168 -32.36 -3.04 -16.03
CA ALA A 168 -31.17 -3.66 -15.47
C ALA A 168 -30.70 -4.84 -16.33
N GLY A 169 -29.44 -4.79 -16.76
CA GLY A 169 -28.82 -5.79 -17.62
C GLY A 169 -27.59 -6.42 -16.98
N ASP A 170 -26.69 -6.93 -17.81
CA ASP A 170 -25.38 -7.40 -17.35
C ASP A 170 -24.47 -6.19 -17.05
N PHE A 171 -24.19 -5.96 -15.77
CA PHE A 171 -23.38 -4.84 -15.32
C PHE A 171 -21.87 -5.08 -15.45
N THR A 172 -21.47 -6.28 -15.89
CA THR A 172 -20.08 -6.64 -16.15
C THR A 172 -19.65 -6.34 -17.60
N LYS A 173 -20.61 -6.32 -18.53
CA LYS A 173 -20.39 -5.94 -19.95
C LYS A 173 -20.52 -4.42 -20.13
N GLY A 174 -19.39 -3.76 -20.38
CA GLY A 174 -19.32 -2.30 -20.53
C GLY A 174 -18.09 -1.64 -19.89
N ALA A 175 -17.25 -2.40 -19.17
CA ALA A 175 -15.94 -1.95 -18.70
C ALA A 175 -14.87 -1.94 -19.83
N ALA A 176 -15.29 -1.82 -21.10
CA ALA A 176 -14.44 -1.82 -22.29
C ALA A 176 -14.23 -0.39 -22.82
N LYS A 177 -12.96 -0.05 -23.00
CA LYS A 177 -12.44 1.21 -23.56
C LYS A 177 -12.94 1.42 -25.01
N PRO A 178 -13.46 2.62 -25.39
CA PRO A 178 -13.71 2.91 -26.80
C PRO A 178 -12.41 3.04 -27.60
N ALA A 179 -12.38 2.42 -28.78
CA ALA A 179 -11.33 2.54 -29.78
C ALA A 179 -11.34 3.93 -30.43
N ALA A 180 -10.15 4.47 -30.70
CA ALA A 180 -9.96 5.73 -31.40
C ALA A 180 -9.83 5.48 -32.91
N THR A 181 -10.67 6.14 -33.71
CA THR A 181 -10.40 6.43 -35.11
C THR A 181 -10.01 7.90 -35.20
N ALA A 182 -8.88 8.18 -35.83
CA ALA A 182 -8.27 9.51 -35.89
C ALA A 182 -9.00 10.41 -36.90
N GLU A 183 -9.25 11.67 -36.52
CA GLU A 183 -9.09 12.82 -37.42
C GLU A 183 -8.85 14.12 -36.64
N LYS A 184 -7.94 14.94 -37.19
CA LYS A 184 -7.36 16.19 -36.66
C LYS A 184 -8.41 17.23 -36.22
N GLN A 185 -8.23 17.86 -35.05
CA GLN A 185 -7.86 19.29 -34.91
C GLN A 185 -7.80 19.72 -33.41
N ALA A 186 -6.71 20.40 -33.03
CA ALA A 186 -6.46 21.22 -31.82
C ALA A 186 -6.47 20.56 -30.41
N SER A 187 -5.28 20.53 -29.78
CA SER A 187 -5.06 20.16 -28.37
C SER A 187 -4.85 21.41 -27.50
N PRO A 188 -5.33 21.44 -26.23
CA PRO A 188 -4.57 20.87 -25.10
C PRO A 188 -5.44 20.10 -24.07
N PRO A 189 -4.85 19.41 -23.05
CA PRO A 189 -4.36 18.03 -23.06
C PRO A 189 -5.29 17.02 -22.35
N ALA A 190 -5.16 15.75 -22.74
CA ALA A 190 -5.91 14.60 -22.22
C ALA A 190 -5.46 14.17 -20.81
N SER A 191 -6.43 13.88 -19.94
CA SER A 191 -6.22 13.18 -18.67
C SER A 191 -6.11 11.66 -18.90
N GLY A 192 -4.87 11.16 -19.01
CA GLY A 192 -4.57 9.74 -18.89
C GLY A 192 -4.95 9.23 -17.48
N LYS A 193 -5.31 7.95 -17.36
CA LYS A 193 -5.41 7.29 -16.04
C LYS A 193 -4.11 7.60 -15.28
N PRO A 194 -4.18 8.11 -14.03
CA PRO A 194 -2.98 8.56 -13.34
C PRO A 194 -2.09 7.34 -13.11
N ALA A 195 -0.91 7.33 -13.73
CA ALA A 195 0.14 6.46 -13.27
C ALA A 195 0.37 6.79 -11.79
N ARG A 196 0.36 5.78 -10.92
CA ARG A 196 0.61 6.04 -9.50
C ARG A 196 2.10 6.32 -9.37
N ALA A 197 2.43 7.48 -8.80
CA ALA A 197 3.79 7.80 -8.44
C ALA A 197 4.26 6.79 -7.38
N LYS A 198 5.29 6.02 -7.71
CA LYS A 198 6.03 5.15 -6.81
C LYS A 198 7.34 5.85 -6.47
N SER A 199 7.79 5.74 -5.23
CA SER A 199 9.06 6.34 -4.82
C SER A 199 9.79 5.50 -3.79
N GLY A 200 11.10 5.72 -3.72
CA GLY A 200 12.04 5.14 -2.77
C GLY A 200 13.30 5.98 -2.72
N THR A 201 14.35 5.43 -2.13
CA THR A 201 15.67 6.04 -2.07
C THR A 201 16.65 5.21 -2.89
N GLY A 202 17.68 5.85 -3.42
CA GLY A 202 18.85 5.18 -3.98
C GLY A 202 20.10 5.98 -3.67
N PHE A 203 21.26 5.36 -3.84
CA PHE A 203 22.54 6.02 -3.60
C PHE A 203 23.60 5.62 -4.63
N VAL A 204 24.45 6.57 -5.01
CA VAL A 204 25.52 6.37 -5.99
C VAL A 204 26.66 5.57 -5.36
N VAL A 205 27.16 4.55 -6.06
CA VAL A 205 28.24 3.66 -5.61
C VAL A 205 29.51 3.73 -6.45
N SER A 206 29.50 4.52 -7.52
CA SER A 206 30.67 4.68 -8.39
C SER A 206 30.72 6.07 -9.04
N ALA A 207 31.92 6.50 -9.43
CA ALA A 207 32.12 7.75 -10.16
C ALA A 207 31.34 7.80 -11.50
N ASN A 208 31.06 6.64 -12.09
CA ASN A 208 30.34 6.55 -13.35
C ASN A 208 28.81 6.69 -13.19
N GLY A 209 28.29 6.89 -11.98
CA GLY A 209 26.86 7.14 -11.76
C GLY A 209 26.01 5.88 -11.66
N HIS A 210 26.60 4.75 -11.26
CA HIS A 210 25.84 3.58 -10.85
C HIS A 210 25.16 3.84 -9.50
N ILE A 211 23.86 3.57 -9.43
CA ILE A 211 23.00 3.83 -8.29
C ILE A 211 22.38 2.53 -7.80
N VAL A 212 22.49 2.26 -6.51
CA VAL A 212 21.84 1.12 -5.87
C VAL A 212 20.49 1.56 -5.28
N THR A 213 19.48 0.71 -5.43
CA THR A 213 18.18 0.82 -4.76
C THR A 213 17.61 -0.59 -4.54
N ASN A 214 16.38 -0.70 -4.01
CA ASN A 214 15.71 -2.00 -3.95
C ASN A 214 15.01 -2.34 -5.27
N ASN A 215 14.94 -3.64 -5.59
CA ASN A 215 14.17 -4.11 -6.76
C ASN A 215 12.71 -3.68 -6.64
N HIS A 216 12.09 -3.87 -5.47
CA HIS A 216 10.70 -3.49 -5.29
C HIS A 216 10.45 -1.98 -5.38
N VAL A 217 11.46 -1.11 -5.43
CA VAL A 217 11.27 0.33 -5.69
C VAL A 217 11.02 0.59 -7.17
N ILE A 218 11.71 -0.15 -8.05
CA ILE A 218 11.63 0.03 -9.51
C ILE A 218 10.66 -0.93 -10.19
N ASP A 219 10.17 -1.93 -9.45
CA ASP A 219 9.28 -2.94 -9.99
C ASP A 219 7.93 -2.34 -10.46
N GLY A 220 7.41 -2.81 -11.59
CA GLY A 220 6.19 -2.28 -12.21
C GLY A 220 6.27 -0.82 -12.69
N CYS A 221 7.45 -0.19 -12.66
CA CYS A 221 7.63 1.14 -13.23
C CYS A 221 7.36 1.14 -14.75
N VAL A 222 6.75 2.21 -15.23
CA VAL A 222 6.47 2.48 -16.64
C VAL A 222 6.91 3.87 -17.03
N GLY A 223 7.48 3.93 -18.22
CA GLY A 223 8.20 5.12 -18.67
C GLY A 223 9.46 5.32 -17.85
N ASP A 224 9.84 6.58 -17.68
CA ASP A 224 11.12 6.93 -17.09
C ASP A 224 11.15 6.72 -15.57
N ILE A 225 12.20 6.04 -15.11
CA ILE A 225 12.64 6.10 -13.71
C ILE A 225 13.44 7.39 -13.56
N LYS A 226 13.14 8.17 -12.53
CA LYS A 226 13.78 9.45 -12.24
C LYS A 226 14.54 9.39 -10.92
N GLY A 227 15.76 9.90 -10.93
CA GLY A 227 16.57 10.18 -9.76
C GLY A 227 16.56 11.67 -9.45
N ASN A 228 16.46 12.06 -8.19
CA ASN A 228 16.56 13.46 -7.78
C ASN A 228 17.48 13.60 -6.56
N LEU A 229 18.63 14.24 -6.76
CA LEU A 229 19.47 14.71 -5.66
C LEU A 229 18.81 15.93 -5.00
N THR A 230 19.03 16.09 -3.70
CA THR A 230 18.41 17.18 -2.95
C THR A 230 18.84 18.53 -3.51
N GLY A 231 17.88 19.36 -3.92
CA GLY A 231 18.14 20.69 -4.47
C GLY A 231 18.59 20.71 -5.93
N GLU A 232 18.65 19.56 -6.59
CA GLU A 232 19.01 19.46 -8.01
C GLU A 232 17.78 19.12 -8.87
N ALA A 233 17.94 19.19 -10.20
CA ALA A 233 16.92 18.75 -11.14
C ALA A 233 16.82 17.22 -11.17
N SER A 234 15.66 16.69 -11.55
CA SER A 234 15.50 15.25 -11.76
C SER A 234 16.25 14.79 -13.00
N MET A 235 16.93 13.65 -12.93
CA MET A 235 17.58 12.97 -14.05
C MET A 235 16.87 11.66 -14.38
N VAL A 236 16.82 11.29 -15.67
CA VAL A 236 16.29 9.99 -16.10
C VAL A 236 17.35 8.92 -15.88
N LEU A 237 16.97 7.85 -15.19
CA LEU A 237 17.81 6.71 -14.86
C LEU A 237 17.46 5.51 -15.73
N ARG A 238 18.45 4.70 -16.06
CA ARG A 238 18.27 3.43 -16.77
C ARG A 238 18.50 2.25 -15.84
N VAL A 239 17.68 1.21 -15.96
CA VAL A 239 17.94 -0.06 -15.25
C VAL A 239 19.11 -0.76 -15.91
N VAL A 240 20.12 -1.11 -15.11
CA VAL A 240 21.29 -1.89 -15.55
C VAL A 240 21.09 -3.37 -15.22
N SER A 241 20.66 -3.64 -13.98
CA SER A 241 20.48 -4.99 -13.46
C SER A 241 19.46 -4.97 -12.32
N SER A 242 18.78 -6.08 -12.08
CA SER A 242 17.92 -6.25 -10.91
C SER A 242 17.94 -7.70 -10.42
N ASP A 243 17.82 -7.85 -9.11
CA ASP A 243 17.75 -9.11 -8.40
C ASP A 243 16.54 -9.09 -7.47
N ALA A 244 15.43 -9.66 -7.95
CA ALA A 244 14.21 -9.78 -7.18
C ALA A 244 14.32 -10.76 -5.99
N ASN A 245 15.30 -11.67 -5.97
CA ASN A 245 15.49 -12.59 -4.84
C ASN A 245 16.08 -11.84 -3.65
N ASN A 246 17.08 -11.01 -3.90
CA ASN A 246 17.79 -10.25 -2.88
C ASN A 246 17.26 -8.82 -2.72
N ASP A 247 16.22 -8.46 -3.48
CA ASP A 247 15.58 -7.16 -3.46
C ASP A 247 16.56 -6.00 -3.73
N LEU A 248 17.45 -6.18 -4.71
CA LEU A 248 18.41 -5.16 -5.15
C LEU A 248 18.18 -4.79 -6.61
N ALA A 249 18.40 -3.52 -6.93
CA ALA A 249 18.43 -3.04 -8.31
C ALA A 249 19.56 -2.05 -8.50
N LEU A 250 20.12 -2.08 -9.71
CA LEU A 250 21.18 -1.21 -10.17
C LEU A 250 20.63 -0.31 -11.27
N LEU A 251 20.73 0.99 -11.05
CA LEU A 251 20.35 2.03 -11.99
C LEU A 251 21.59 2.79 -12.48
N GLN A 252 21.47 3.46 -13.62
CA GLN A 252 22.53 4.24 -14.24
C GLN A 252 22.04 5.66 -14.53
N ALA A 253 22.76 6.63 -14.00
CA ALA A 253 22.59 8.04 -14.33
C ALA A 253 23.16 8.40 -15.71
N PRO A 254 22.74 9.51 -16.34
CA PRO A 254 23.34 9.99 -17.58
C PRO A 254 24.85 10.27 -17.41
N SER A 255 25.66 9.80 -18.37
CA SER A 255 27.14 9.80 -18.29
C SER A 255 27.81 11.14 -18.61
N THR A 256 27.10 12.27 -18.48
CA THR A 256 27.61 13.58 -18.94
C THR A 256 28.70 14.15 -18.03
N THR A 257 28.71 13.79 -16.75
CA THR A 257 29.74 14.17 -15.78
C THR A 257 29.91 13.08 -14.72
N PRO A 258 31.14 12.66 -14.36
CA PRO A 258 31.35 11.74 -13.26
C PRO A 258 30.87 12.30 -11.93
N PHE A 259 30.31 11.44 -11.08
CA PHE A 259 30.00 11.77 -9.69
C PHE A 259 31.30 11.90 -8.91
N LYS A 260 31.52 13.08 -8.32
CA LYS A 260 32.72 13.37 -7.51
C LYS A 260 32.69 12.62 -6.18
N GLU A 261 31.50 12.54 -5.58
CA GLU A 261 31.24 11.87 -4.32
C GLU A 261 30.30 10.70 -4.56
N PHE A 262 30.58 9.57 -3.91
CA PHE A 262 29.75 8.37 -3.94
C PHE A 262 30.03 7.54 -2.69
N ALA A 263 29.09 6.65 -2.38
CA ALA A 263 29.16 5.83 -1.18
C ALA A 263 30.37 4.89 -1.18
N ARG A 264 31.00 4.75 -0.02
CA ARG A 264 31.99 3.70 0.26
C ARG A 264 31.35 2.60 1.09
N ILE A 265 31.58 1.36 0.72
CA ILE A 265 31.05 0.18 1.41
C ILE A 265 32.06 -0.25 2.48
N ARG A 266 31.60 -0.52 3.69
CA ARG A 266 32.46 -1.04 4.75
C ARG A 266 33.02 -2.41 4.35
N ASP A 267 34.33 -2.58 4.39
CA ASP A 267 35.01 -3.85 4.05
C ASP A 267 34.93 -4.90 5.17
N ARG A 268 34.78 -4.46 6.42
CA ARG A 268 34.61 -5.32 7.59
C ARG A 268 33.14 -5.50 7.96
N SER A 269 32.82 -6.68 8.46
CA SER A 269 31.48 -6.97 8.97
C SER A 269 31.10 -6.05 10.14
N ILE A 270 29.85 -5.58 10.13
CA ILE A 270 29.22 -4.90 11.26
C ILE A 270 28.86 -5.90 12.36
N ARG A 271 28.79 -5.44 13.61
CA ARG A 271 28.46 -6.25 14.80
C ARG A 271 27.11 -5.85 15.39
N SER A 272 26.48 -6.75 16.12
CA SER A 272 25.32 -6.40 16.94
C SER A 272 25.71 -5.32 17.96
N GLY A 273 24.86 -4.32 18.12
CA GLY A 273 25.11 -3.16 18.98
C GLY A 273 25.81 -2.00 18.30
N ASP A 274 26.42 -2.19 17.12
CA ASP A 274 27.04 -1.09 16.38
C ASP A 274 25.97 -0.05 16.01
N ALA A 275 26.29 1.23 16.22
CA ALA A 275 25.41 2.34 15.89
C ALA A 275 25.31 2.52 14.37
N VAL A 276 24.09 2.81 13.91
CA VAL A 276 23.78 2.97 12.49
C VAL A 276 22.92 4.21 12.23
N ILE A 277 23.07 4.75 11.03
CA ILE A 277 22.36 5.92 10.53
C ILE A 277 21.68 5.54 9.21
N ALA A 278 20.35 5.61 9.16
CA ALA A 278 19.60 5.43 7.92
C ALA A 278 19.26 6.79 7.31
N ILE A 279 19.45 6.90 5.99
CA ILE A 279 19.16 8.11 5.23
C ILE A 279 18.24 7.75 4.06
N GLY A 280 17.18 8.54 3.86
CA GLY A 280 16.26 8.34 2.75
C GLY A 280 15.13 9.36 2.69
N PHE A 281 14.19 9.15 1.77
CA PHE A 281 13.10 10.08 1.46
C PHE A 281 11.73 9.51 1.84
N PRO A 282 11.42 9.37 3.14
CA PRO A 282 10.13 8.86 3.57
C PRO A 282 9.01 9.80 3.14
N PHE A 283 7.94 9.22 2.60
CA PHE A 283 6.72 9.96 2.28
C PHE A 283 6.99 11.28 1.53
N HIS A 284 7.92 11.27 0.58
CA HIS A 284 8.28 12.46 -0.19
C HIS A 284 7.03 13.15 -0.78
N GLY A 285 6.90 14.45 -0.52
CA GLY A 285 5.73 15.26 -0.91
C GLY A 285 4.54 15.23 0.07
N LEU A 286 4.59 14.40 1.12
CA LEU A 286 3.61 14.38 2.21
C LEU A 286 4.19 14.84 3.56
N LEU A 287 5.47 14.53 3.84
CA LEU A 287 6.15 14.97 5.08
C LEU A 287 7.22 16.03 4.84
N SER A 288 8.17 15.77 3.94
CA SER A 288 9.26 16.68 3.57
C SER A 288 9.65 16.43 2.11
N SER A 289 10.24 17.45 1.49
CA SER A 289 10.91 17.33 0.19
C SER A 289 12.42 17.08 0.33
N ASP A 290 12.97 17.20 1.55
CA ASP A 290 14.35 16.86 1.89
C ASP A 290 14.44 15.42 2.43
N PHE A 291 15.61 14.79 2.35
CA PHE A 291 15.81 13.48 2.96
C PHE A 291 15.79 13.59 4.49
N THR A 292 15.39 12.50 5.13
CA THR A 292 15.40 12.34 6.59
C THR A 292 16.59 11.52 7.03
N VAL A 293 17.05 11.80 8.24
CA VAL A 293 18.10 11.05 8.91
C VAL A 293 17.52 10.41 10.15
N THR A 294 17.68 9.11 10.31
CA THR A 294 17.30 8.39 11.53
C THR A 294 18.48 7.59 12.05
N THR A 295 18.56 7.44 13.38
CA THR A 295 19.65 6.72 14.03
C THR A 295 19.12 5.54 14.84
N GLY A 296 19.97 4.53 15.03
CA GLY A 296 19.68 3.35 15.82
C GLY A 296 20.90 2.47 15.95
N ILE A 297 20.69 1.18 16.14
CA ILE A 297 21.75 0.16 16.22
C ILE A 297 21.43 -1.03 15.31
N VAL A 298 22.42 -1.87 15.07
CA VAL A 298 22.20 -3.25 14.62
C VAL A 298 21.69 -4.09 15.79
N SER A 299 20.40 -4.43 15.76
CA SER A 299 19.77 -5.27 16.78
C SER A 299 20.10 -6.75 16.60
N SER A 300 20.26 -7.21 15.34
CA SER A 300 20.63 -8.59 15.02
C SER A 300 21.35 -8.67 13.67
N LEU A 301 22.22 -9.67 13.53
CA LEU A 301 22.92 -9.99 12.29
C LEU A 301 22.12 -10.93 11.37
N SER A 302 20.83 -11.11 11.61
CA SER A 302 19.94 -11.87 10.75
C SER A 302 18.56 -11.23 10.67
N GLY A 303 17.89 -11.44 9.54
CA GLY A 303 16.50 -11.08 9.34
C GLY A 303 15.52 -12.08 9.96
N MET A 304 14.26 -11.97 9.52
CA MET A 304 13.21 -12.91 9.90
C MET A 304 13.61 -14.35 9.59
N ARG A 305 13.26 -15.29 10.49
CA ARG A 305 13.54 -16.73 10.33
C ARG A 305 15.03 -17.04 10.11
N ASN A 306 15.92 -16.26 10.72
CA ASN A 306 17.38 -16.38 10.60
C ASN A 306 17.90 -16.19 9.17
N ASP A 307 17.21 -15.42 8.33
CA ASP A 307 17.71 -15.08 6.99
C ASP A 307 19.01 -14.28 7.12
N SER A 308 20.12 -14.90 6.71
CA SER A 308 21.47 -14.40 6.90
C SER A 308 21.80 -13.23 5.98
N ARG A 309 20.94 -12.92 4.99
CA ARG A 309 21.11 -11.81 4.03
C ARG A 309 20.84 -10.45 4.65
N PHE A 310 20.10 -10.40 5.75
CA PHE A 310 19.63 -9.15 6.35
C PHE A 310 20.29 -8.86 7.70
N LEU A 311 20.32 -7.58 8.04
CA LEU A 311 20.51 -7.03 9.38
C LEU A 311 19.15 -6.64 9.93
N GLN A 312 18.90 -6.89 11.21
CA GLN A 312 17.83 -6.22 11.94
C GLN A 312 18.39 -4.94 12.54
N ILE A 313 17.68 -3.82 12.36
CA ILE A 313 18.06 -2.50 12.86
C ILE A 313 16.93 -1.89 13.68
N SER A 314 17.30 -1.06 14.66
CA SER A 314 16.34 -0.29 15.46
C SER A 314 16.05 1.10 14.89
N ALA A 315 16.87 1.58 13.94
CA ALA A 315 16.68 2.89 13.32
C ALA A 315 15.26 2.98 12.71
N PRO A 316 14.46 3.99 13.05
CA PRO A 316 13.12 4.15 12.49
C PRO A 316 13.17 4.30 10.98
N ILE A 317 12.39 3.49 10.26
CA ILE A 317 12.21 3.61 8.81
C ILE A 317 10.72 3.66 8.47
N GLN A 318 10.43 4.30 7.34
CA GLN A 318 9.09 4.47 6.78
C GLN A 318 9.10 4.24 5.27
N PRO A 319 7.93 3.98 4.63
CA PRO A 319 7.81 3.95 3.18
C PRO A 319 8.51 5.14 2.52
N GLY A 320 9.41 4.85 1.58
CA GLY A 320 10.30 5.82 0.94
C GLY A 320 11.77 5.74 1.36
N ASN A 321 12.09 5.14 2.52
CA ASN A 321 13.49 4.84 2.89
C ASN A 321 14.06 3.62 2.16
N SER A 322 13.21 2.75 1.62
CA SER A 322 13.61 1.56 0.88
C SER A 322 14.56 1.92 -0.27
N GLY A 323 15.68 1.21 -0.34
CA GLY A 323 16.79 1.42 -1.25
C GLY A 323 17.83 2.43 -0.73
N GLY A 324 17.58 3.07 0.41
CA GLY A 324 18.49 4.04 1.01
C GLY A 324 19.70 3.42 1.71
N PRO A 325 20.80 4.16 1.83
CA PRO A 325 22.00 3.68 2.50
C PRO A 325 21.80 3.63 4.02
N LEU A 326 22.29 2.55 4.63
CA LEU A 326 22.52 2.43 6.07
C LEU A 326 24.01 2.62 6.33
N PHE A 327 24.38 3.63 7.12
CA PHE A 327 25.77 3.94 7.46
C PHE A 327 26.13 3.49 8.87
N ASP A 328 27.41 3.20 9.10
CA ASP A 328 28.00 3.18 10.44
C ASP A 328 28.43 4.59 10.90
N THR A 329 28.98 4.68 12.11
CA THR A 329 29.51 5.94 12.68
C THR A 329 30.72 6.49 11.95
N THR A 330 31.33 5.77 11.01
CA THR A 330 32.47 6.23 10.21
C THR A 330 32.06 6.73 8.82
N GLY A 331 30.76 6.75 8.53
CA GLY A 331 30.20 7.20 7.26
C GLY A 331 30.29 6.17 6.13
N GLN A 332 30.46 4.89 6.45
CA GLN A 332 30.56 3.80 5.47
C GLN A 332 29.26 3.01 5.42
N VAL A 333 28.86 2.60 4.21
CA VAL A 333 27.64 1.82 4.00
C VAL A 333 27.83 0.42 4.59
N VAL A 334 26.94 0.06 5.49
CA VAL A 334 26.85 -1.24 6.17
C VAL A 334 25.60 -2.03 5.77
N GLY A 335 24.71 -1.42 4.99
CA GLY A 335 23.60 -2.12 4.35
C GLY A 335 22.71 -1.23 3.49
N VAL A 336 21.70 -1.84 2.87
CA VAL A 336 20.66 -1.16 2.08
C VAL A 336 19.33 -1.34 2.80
N VAL A 337 18.71 -0.25 3.24
CA VAL A 337 17.40 -0.28 3.91
C VAL A 337 16.36 -0.88 2.96
N THR A 338 15.56 -1.84 3.40
CA THR A 338 14.54 -2.49 2.55
C THR A 338 13.14 -2.40 3.13
N SER A 339 12.89 -3.12 4.22
CA SER A 339 11.55 -3.37 4.72
C SER A 339 11.53 -3.26 6.24
N LYS A 340 10.34 -2.93 6.76
CA LYS A 340 10.04 -3.09 8.18
C LYS A 340 9.43 -4.47 8.41
N ILE A 341 9.53 -4.99 9.64
CA ILE A 341 8.77 -6.19 10.00
C ILE A 341 7.28 -5.98 9.65
N PRO A 342 6.54 -7.01 9.19
CA PRO A 342 5.11 -6.91 9.01
C PRO A 342 4.44 -6.82 10.39
N ALA A 343 4.55 -5.64 11.01
CA ALA A 343 4.25 -5.41 12.41
C ALA A 343 2.82 -5.81 12.75
N LEU A 344 1.89 -5.59 11.82
CA LEU A 344 0.49 -5.98 11.96
C LEU A 344 0.29 -7.50 11.88
N ARG A 345 1.04 -8.23 11.02
CA ARG A 345 0.98 -9.71 10.98
C ARG A 345 1.54 -10.33 12.25
N ILE A 346 2.62 -9.74 12.78
CA ILE A 346 3.19 -10.16 14.07
C ILE A 346 2.23 -9.82 15.21
N ALA A 347 1.67 -8.62 15.24
CA ALA A 347 0.70 -8.22 16.25
C ALA A 347 -0.53 -9.13 16.27
N ALA A 348 -1.04 -9.52 15.10
CA ALA A 348 -2.13 -10.49 15.01
C ALA A 348 -1.75 -11.88 15.57
N ALA A 349 -0.48 -12.29 15.43
CA ALA A 349 0.00 -13.58 15.92
C ALA A 349 0.39 -13.57 17.41
N THR A 350 0.86 -12.43 17.94
CA THR A 350 1.46 -12.34 19.28
C THR A 350 0.70 -11.46 20.27
N GLY A 351 -0.31 -10.71 19.80
CA GLY A 351 -1.02 -9.71 20.58
C GLY A 351 -0.23 -8.42 20.85
N ASN A 352 0.98 -8.27 20.28
CA ASN A 352 1.87 -7.13 20.53
C ASN A 352 2.36 -6.51 19.22
N ILE A 353 2.25 -5.18 19.07
CA ILE A 353 2.81 -4.47 17.92
C ILE A 353 4.32 -4.40 18.09
N PRO A 354 5.11 -5.06 17.23
CA PRO A 354 6.56 -4.92 17.30
C PRO A 354 6.96 -3.52 16.85
N GLU A 355 7.74 -2.85 17.68
CA GLU A 355 8.31 -1.54 17.42
C GLU A 355 9.81 -1.66 17.17
N ASN A 356 10.36 -0.78 16.35
CA ASN A 356 11.81 -0.70 16.08
C ASN A 356 12.44 -2.02 15.59
N ILE A 357 11.68 -2.79 14.80
CA ILE A 357 12.18 -3.98 14.10
C ILE A 357 12.13 -3.72 12.59
N ASN A 358 13.27 -3.28 12.06
CA ASN A 358 13.44 -2.92 10.67
C ASN A 358 14.60 -3.72 10.06
N PHE A 359 14.68 -3.78 8.73
CA PHE A 359 15.67 -4.61 8.05
C PHE A 359 16.46 -3.85 6.98
N ALA A 360 17.73 -4.21 6.87
CA ALA A 360 18.62 -3.78 5.81
C ALA A 360 19.36 -4.98 5.20
N ILE A 361 19.60 -4.98 3.89
CA ILE A 361 20.37 -5.98 3.18
C ILE A 361 21.86 -5.78 3.51
N LYS A 362 22.58 -6.86 3.85
CA LYS A 362 24.01 -6.81 4.22
C LYS A 362 24.92 -6.40 3.07
N THR A 363 26.07 -5.82 3.41
CA THR A 363 27.13 -5.49 2.44
C THR A 363 27.68 -6.70 1.68
N GLY A 364 27.63 -7.91 2.24
CA GLY A 364 28.01 -9.13 1.51
C GLY A 364 27.15 -9.32 0.26
N VAL A 365 25.82 -9.35 0.45
CA VAL A 365 24.85 -9.48 -0.64
C VAL A 365 24.95 -8.33 -1.63
N LEU A 366 25.15 -7.10 -1.14
CA LEU A 366 25.35 -5.93 -1.99
C LEU A 366 26.61 -6.05 -2.86
N ARG A 367 27.74 -6.45 -2.28
CA ARG A 367 29.00 -6.62 -3.01
C ARG A 367 28.88 -7.71 -4.06
N ASP A 368 28.33 -8.87 -3.69
CA ASP A 368 28.09 -9.97 -4.65
C ASP A 368 27.22 -9.50 -5.82
N PHE A 369 26.18 -8.71 -5.56
CA PHE A 369 25.33 -8.13 -6.61
C PHE A 369 26.09 -7.16 -7.53
N LEU A 370 26.94 -6.29 -6.97
CA LEU A 370 27.74 -5.34 -7.73
C LEU A 370 28.85 -6.02 -8.54
N ASP A 371 29.52 -7.02 -7.95
CA ASP A 371 30.54 -7.85 -8.59
C ASP A 371 29.93 -8.61 -9.79
N ASN A 372 28.77 -9.24 -9.60
CA ASN A 372 28.03 -9.92 -10.67
C ASN A 372 27.53 -8.96 -11.77
N SER A 373 27.33 -7.69 -11.43
CA SER A 373 26.96 -6.63 -12.38
C SER A 373 28.17 -5.92 -13.01
N VAL A 374 29.39 -6.34 -12.67
CA VAL A 374 30.66 -5.78 -13.15
C VAL A 374 30.78 -4.27 -12.86
N VAL A 375 30.26 -3.85 -11.70
CA VAL A 375 30.29 -2.45 -11.26
C VAL A 375 31.46 -2.22 -10.32
N PRO A 376 32.38 -1.28 -10.63
CA PRO A 376 33.40 -0.90 -9.67
C PRO A 376 32.76 -0.13 -8.50
N TYR A 377 33.09 -0.54 -7.27
CA TYR A 377 32.72 0.17 -6.05
C TYR A 377 33.95 0.38 -5.17
N GLN A 378 33.89 1.35 -4.27
CA GLN A 378 34.94 1.58 -3.28
C GLN A 378 34.57 0.93 -1.95
N THR A 379 35.55 0.28 -1.34
CA THR A 379 35.47 -0.12 0.06
C THR A 379 36.33 0.77 0.94
N ALA A 380 36.02 0.81 2.23
CA ALA A 380 36.86 1.45 3.22
C ALA A 380 36.87 0.63 4.52
N GLU A 381 37.94 0.78 5.28
CA GLU A 381 37.99 0.31 6.65
C GLU A 381 37.37 1.36 7.59
N PRO A 382 36.65 0.94 8.64
CA PRO A 382 36.18 1.86 9.68
C PRO A 382 37.38 2.46 10.41
N LYS A 383 37.47 3.80 10.38
CA LYS A 383 38.53 4.60 11.03
C LYS A 383 37.96 5.47 12.16
N ASN A 384 37.98 6.78 11.98
CA ASN A 384 37.49 7.74 12.95
C ASN A 384 35.98 7.91 12.83
N GLU A 385 35.31 8.00 13.97
CA GLU A 385 33.88 8.31 14.00
C GLU A 385 33.62 9.74 13.53
N LEU A 386 32.55 9.90 12.78
CA LEU A 386 32.01 11.15 12.30
C LEU A 386 30.71 11.44 13.05
N LYS A 387 30.37 12.72 13.19
CA LYS A 387 29.06 13.07 13.73
C LYS A 387 27.98 12.68 12.72
N THR A 388 26.79 12.35 13.20
CA THR A 388 25.61 12.08 12.36
C THR A 388 25.33 13.22 11.36
N THR A 389 25.57 14.47 11.77
CA THR A 389 25.44 15.65 10.90
C THR A 389 26.43 15.64 9.74
N ASP A 390 27.66 15.19 9.99
CA ASP A 390 28.72 15.15 8.98
C ASP A 390 28.45 13.99 8.01
N ILE A 391 28.00 12.84 8.51
CA ILE A 391 27.59 11.71 7.68
C ILE A 391 26.42 12.13 6.78
N ALA A 392 25.40 12.78 7.33
CA ALA A 392 24.27 13.28 6.57
C ALA A 392 24.69 14.33 5.52
N GLY A 393 25.57 15.26 5.89
CA GLY A 393 26.16 16.25 4.99
C GLY A 393 26.91 15.61 3.83
N ASN A 394 27.76 14.64 4.14
CA ASN A 394 28.56 13.90 3.16
C ASN A 394 27.71 13.02 2.25
N ALA A 395 26.57 12.51 2.74
CA ALA A 395 25.66 11.66 1.96
C ALA A 395 24.74 12.41 1.00
N ARG A 396 24.51 13.72 1.22
CA ARG A 396 23.65 14.56 0.36
C ARG A 396 23.96 14.47 -1.13
N PRO A 397 25.22 14.62 -1.60
CA PRO A 397 25.53 14.67 -3.03
C PRO A 397 25.37 13.34 -3.77
N TYR A 398 25.15 12.23 -3.06
CA TYR A 398 25.03 10.91 -3.68
C TYR A 398 23.82 10.11 -3.23
N THR A 399 22.95 10.64 -2.38
CA THR A 399 21.69 9.99 -1.97
C THR A 399 20.53 10.71 -2.64
N MET A 400 19.70 9.97 -3.37
CA MET A 400 18.66 10.53 -4.23
C MET A 400 17.30 9.87 -4.03
N LEU A 401 16.27 10.66 -4.25
CA LEU A 401 14.90 10.17 -4.40
C LEU A 401 14.82 9.42 -5.73
N ILE A 402 14.37 8.17 -5.68
CA ILE A 402 13.99 7.40 -6.87
C ILE A 402 12.49 7.51 -7.00
N SER A 403 12.02 7.85 -8.20
CA SER A 403 10.59 7.93 -8.49
C SER A 403 10.27 7.44 -9.88
N CYS A 404 9.09 6.85 -10.05
CA CYS A 404 8.59 6.48 -11.36
C CYS A 404 7.07 6.52 -11.37
N ASN A 405 6.53 6.55 -12.56
CA ASN A 405 5.15 6.18 -12.81
C ASN A 405 5.10 4.65 -12.85
N ALA A 406 4.08 4.01 -12.28
CA ALA A 406 3.87 2.56 -12.41
C ALA A 406 2.55 2.29 -13.17
N THR A 407 2.57 1.41 -14.19
CA THR A 407 1.31 0.90 -14.74
C THR A 407 0.81 -0.19 -13.83
N GLU A 408 -0.51 -0.24 -13.69
CA GLU A 408 -1.16 -1.37 -13.06
C GLU A 408 -1.05 -2.60 -13.99
N GLN A 409 0.03 -3.39 -13.84
CA GLN A 409 0.09 -4.88 -13.85
C GLN A 409 1.48 -5.45 -14.21
N ALA A 410 2.03 -6.31 -13.33
CA ALA A 410 2.47 -7.69 -13.61
C ALA A 410 3.18 -8.34 -12.39
N ASP A 411 2.49 -8.62 -11.28
CA ASP A 411 3.00 -9.53 -10.23
C ASP A 411 2.12 -10.78 -10.15
N ALA A 412 2.06 -11.48 -11.28
CA ALA A 412 1.84 -12.92 -11.28
C ALA A 412 3.21 -13.57 -11.02
N LYS A 413 3.33 -14.24 -9.86
CA LYS A 413 4.48 -15.03 -9.36
C LYS A 413 5.54 -14.24 -8.56
N ARG A 414 5.39 -14.26 -7.22
CA ARG A 414 6.46 -14.69 -6.31
C ARG A 414 5.93 -15.06 -4.93
#